data_AF-A0A660ZCH0-F1
#
_entry.id   AF-A0A660ZCH0-F1
#
_cell.length_a   1.000
_cell.length_b   1.000
_cell.length_c   1.000
_cell.angle_alpha   90.00
_cell.angle_beta   90.00
_cell.angle_gamma   90.00
#
_symmetry.space_group_name_H-M   'P 1'
#
loop_
_entity.id
_entity.type
_entity.pdbx_description
1 polymer ?
#
loop_
_entity_poly.entity_id
_entity_poly.type
_entity_poly.pdbx_seq_one_letter_code
_entity_poly.pdbx_strand_id
1 'polypeptide(L)' 'MARKSLIARDEKRRKLYEKYKAKREELKANGDYVELQKLPKNSSPVRLKNRCMFTGRSRGFHRKFGVSRLV' A
#
# COMPACT_ATOMS: atom_id res chain seq x y z
N MET A 1 -5.04 -17.30 10.00
CA MET A 1 -4.06 -16.19 9.92
C MET A 1 -3.52 -16.05 8.51
N ALA A 2 -2.97 -14.88 8.13
CA ALA A 2 -2.36 -14.69 6.82
C ALA A 2 -0.97 -15.34 6.73
N ARG A 3 -0.55 -15.74 5.51
CA ARG A 3 0.82 -16.22 5.26
C ARG A 3 1.82 -15.09 5.53
N LYS A 4 2.93 -15.39 6.21
CA LYS A 4 4.01 -14.42 6.52
C LYS A 4 4.52 -13.69 5.27
N SER A 5 4.63 -14.40 4.15
CA SER A 5 5.03 -13.83 2.85
C SER A 5 4.10 -12.73 2.33
N LEU A 6 2.81 -12.77 2.66
CA LEU A 6 1.85 -11.75 2.25
C LEU A 6 1.97 -10.48 3.10
N ILE A 7 2.31 -10.62 4.38
CA ILE A 7 2.54 -9.49 5.29
C ILE A 7 3.80 -8.74 4.85
N ALA A 8 4.91 -9.46 4.66
CA ALA A 8 6.17 -8.90 4.16
C ALA A 8 6.02 -8.22 2.78
N ARG A 9 5.15 -8.76 1.91
CA ARG A 9 4.87 -8.15 0.61
C ARG A 9 4.18 -6.79 0.73
N ASP A 10 3.24 -6.63 1.66
CA ASP A 10 2.57 -5.35 1.87
C ASP A 10 3.49 -4.34 2.59
N GLU A 11 4.35 -4.79 3.50
CA GLU A 11 5.41 -3.94 4.08
C GLU A 11 6.39 -3.42 3.01
N LYS A 12 6.84 -4.28 2.09
CA LYS A 12 7.69 -3.87 0.96
C LYS A 12 7.01 -2.82 0.08
N ARG A 13 5.69 -2.92 -0.12
CA ARG A 13 4.90 -1.92 -0.86
C ARG A 13 4.80 -0.60 -0.12
N ARG A 14 4.59 -0.61 1.20
CA ARG A 14 4.55 0.62 2.02
C ARG A 14 5.88 1.38 1.95
N LYS A 15 7.00 0.68 2.11
CA LYS A 15 8.35 1.26 1.97
C LYS A 15 8.58 1.88 0.58
N LEU A 16 8.14 1.18 -0.47
CA LEU A 16 8.21 1.71 -1.84
C LEU A 16 7.32 2.93 -2.05
N TYR A 17 6.11 2.93 -1.49
CA TYR A 17 5.20 4.07 -1.57
C TYR A 17 5.83 5.30 -0.89
N GLU A 18 6.35 5.16 0.33
CA GLU A 18 7.01 6.24 1.07
C GLU A 18 8.18 6.84 0.27
N LYS A 19 9.01 6.00 -0.36
CA LYS A 19 10.15 6.46 -1.18
C LYS A 19 9.73 7.31 -2.39
N TYR A 20 8.62 6.98 -3.04
CA TYR A 20 8.21 7.60 -4.31
C TYR A 20 7.00 8.54 -4.17
N LYS A 21 6.51 8.80 -2.95
CA LYS A 21 5.32 9.60 -2.71
C LYS A 21 5.47 11.02 -3.26
N ALA A 22 6.54 11.73 -2.88
CA ALA A 22 6.80 13.10 -3.31
C ALA A 22 6.94 13.21 -4.83
N LYS A 23 7.80 12.38 -5.44
CA LYS A 23 7.99 12.35 -6.90
C LYS A 23 6.70 12.05 -7.66
N ARG A 24 5.80 11.23 -7.11
CA ARG A 24 4.52 10.92 -7.75
C ARG A 24 3.53 12.08 -7.65
N GLU A 25 3.55 12.84 -6.56
CA GLU A 25 2.72 14.05 -6.37
C GLU A 25 3.15 15.15 -7.34
N GLU A 26 4.46 15.39 -7.48
CA GLU A 26 5.04 16.34 -8.45
C GLU A 26 4.68 15.98 -9.89
N LEU A 27 4.94 14.73 -10.31
CA LEU A 27 4.65 14.28 -11.68
C LEU A 27 3.15 14.30 -12.01
N LYS A 28 2.29 14.10 -11.00
CA LYS A 28 0.84 14.18 -11.19
C LYS A 28 0.36 15.62 -11.31
N ALA A 29 1.02 16.57 -10.64
CA ALA A 29 0.73 18.00 -10.78
C ALA A 29 1.16 18.54 -12.15
N ASN A 30 2.31 18.08 -12.66
CA ASN A 30 2.83 18.49 -13.97
C ASN A 30 2.07 17.87 -15.15
N GLY A 31 1.32 16.79 -14.94
CA GLY A 31 0.57 16.11 -16.02
C GLY A 31 1.41 15.19 -16.90
N ASP A 32 2.64 14.86 -16.49
CA ASP A 32 3.57 14.01 -17.24
C ASP A 32 3.25 12.51 -17.05
N TYR A 33 2.25 12.03 -17.79
CA TYR A 33 1.79 10.65 -17.71
C TYR A 33 2.84 9.61 -18.13
N VAL A 34 3.77 9.97 -19.02
CA VAL A 34 4.84 9.07 -19.50
C VAL A 34 5.84 8.77 -18.39
N GLU A 35 6.26 9.78 -17.64
CA GLU A 35 7.18 9.60 -16.51
C GLU A 35 6.50 8.92 -15.32
N LEU A 36 5.22 9.21 -15.11
CA LEU A 36 4.41 8.54 -14.09
C LEU A 36 4.33 7.01 -14.33
N GLN A 37 4.29 6.57 -15.59
CA GLN A 37 4.28 5.15 -15.96
C GLN A 37 5.63 4.45 -15.78
N LYS A 38 6.75 5.20 -15.87
CA LYS A 38 8.11 4.66 -15.61
C LYS A 38 8.33 4.30 -14.14
N LEU A 39 7.51 4.83 -13.22
CA LEU A 39 7.62 4.50 -11.80
C LEU A 39 7.27 3.03 -11.51
N PRO A 40 7.86 2.41 -10.47
CA PRO A 40 7.53 1.05 -10.08
C PRO A 40 6.03 0.88 -9.80
N LYS A 41 5.36 -0.09 -10.44
CA LYS A 41 3.90 -0.30 -10.28
C LYS A 41 3.47 -0.44 -8.81
N ASN A 42 4.33 -0.99 -7.95
CA ASN A 42 4.07 -1.22 -6.54
C ASN A 42 4.23 0.02 -5.64
N SER A 43 4.77 1.13 -6.16
CA SER A 43 4.79 2.41 -5.43
C SER A 43 3.45 3.15 -5.52
N SER A 44 2.50 2.67 -6.31
CA SER A 44 1.18 3.29 -6.40
C SER A 44 0.36 3.06 -5.11
N PRO A 45 -0.27 4.11 -4.55
CA PRO A 45 -1.12 3.98 -3.36
C PRO A 45 -2.31 3.02 -3.57
N VAL A 46 -2.77 2.86 -4.82
CA VAL A 46 -3.90 1.98 -5.17
C VAL A 46 -3.60 0.50 -4.85
N ARG A 47 -2.32 0.12 -4.79
CA ARG A 47 -1.91 -1.27 -4.51
C ARG A 47 -1.73 -1.58 -3.03
N LEU A 48 -1.83 -0.58 -2.16
CA LEU A 48 -1.76 -0.79 -0.72
C LEU A 48 -3.06 -1.42 -0.23
N LYS A 49 -2.96 -2.47 0.58
CA LYS A 49 -4.11 -3.13 1.18
C LYS A 49 -4.07 -3.00 2.69
N ASN A 50 -5.19 -2.63 3.28
CA ASN A 50 -5.35 -2.61 4.72
C ASN A 50 -5.51 -4.04 5.24
N ARG A 51 -4.77 -4.38 6.29
CA ARG A 51 -4.80 -5.68 6.95
C ARG A 51 -4.91 -5.47 8.45
N CYS A 52 -5.56 -6.43 9.10
CA CYS A 52 -5.59 -6.50 10.56
C CYS A 52 -4.17 -6.57 11.13
N MET A 53 -3.90 -5.77 12.16
CA MET A 53 -2.59 -5.70 12.83
C MET A 53 -2.18 -7.02 13.48
N PHE A 54 -3.13 -7.75 14.08
CA PHE A 54 -2.84 -9.00 14.80
C PHE A 54 -2.79 -10.22 13.87
N THR A 55 -3.79 -10.39 13.01
CA THR A 55 -3.96 -11.63 12.24
C THR A 55 -3.53 -11.53 10.78
N GLY A 56 -3.26 -10.33 10.28
CA GLY A 56 -2.97 -10.06 8.87
C GLY A 56 -4.16 -10.27 7.93
N ARG A 57 -5.38 -10.45 8.47
CA ARG A 57 -6.60 -10.68 7.68
C ARG A 57 -6.88 -9.48 6.78
N SER A 58 -7.14 -9.76 5.50
CA SER A 58 -7.33 -8.75 4.45
C SER A 58 -8.79 -8.31 4.25
N ARG A 59 -9.74 -8.93 4.95
CA ARG A 59 -11.19 -8.69 4.85
C ARG A 59 -11.74 -8.26 6.20
N GLY A 60 -12.80 -7.45 6.16
CA GLY A 60 -13.49 -6.94 7.34
C GLY A 60 -12.60 -6.07 8.22
N PHE A 61 -11.78 -5.20 7.59
CA PHE A 61 -10.88 -4.29 8.28
C PHE A 61 -11.61 -3.02 8.70
N HIS A 62 -11.64 -2.73 10.00
CA HIS A 62 -12.18 -1.48 10.54
C HIS A 62 -11.08 -0.42 10.58
N ARG A 63 -11.23 0.65 9.79
CA ARG A 63 -10.22 1.71 9.67
C ARG A 63 -9.98 2.47 10.98
N LYS A 64 -11.01 2.66 11.80
CA LYS A 64 -10.91 3.35 13.10
C LYS A 64 -10.01 2.60 14.09
N PHE A 65 -10.08 1.27 14.08
CA PHE A 65 -9.42 0.43 15.09
C PHE A 65 -8.21 -0.34 14.55
N GLY A 66 -8.00 -0.38 13.22
CA GLY A 66 -6.89 -1.13 12.62
C GLY A 66 -7.02 -2.65 12.69
N VAL A 67 -8.19 -3.17 13.05
CA VAL A 67 -8.43 -4.59 13.32
C VAL A 67 -9.50 -5.20 12.43
N SER A 68 -9.49 -6.52 12.32
CA SER A 68 -10.55 -7.28 11.65
C SER A 68 -11.78 -7.46 12.54
N ARG A 69 -12.96 -7.65 11.94
CA ARG A 69 -14.23 -7.97 12.62
C ARG A 69 -14.28 -9.23 13.52
N LEU A 70 -13.18 -9.99 13.62
CA LEU A 70 -13.10 -11.26 14.36
C LEU A 70 -11.99 -11.24 15.42
N VAL A 71 -11.24 -10.14 15.55
CA VAL A 71 -10.06 -10.11 16.42
C VAL A 71 -10.44 -10.55 17.83
#